data_AF-A0A921FD49-F1
#
_entry.id   AF-A0A921FD49-F1
#
_cell.length_a   1.000
_cell.length_b   1.000
_cell.length_c   1.000
_cell.angle_alpha   90.00
_cell.angle_beta   90.00
_cell.angle_gamma   90.00
#
_symmetry.space_group_name_H-M   'P 1'
#
loop_
_entity.id
_entity.type
_entity.pdbx_description
1 polymer ?
#
loop_
_entity_poly.entity_id
_entity_poly.type
_entity_poly.pdbx_seq_one_letter_code
_entity_poly.pdbx_strand_id
1 'polypeptide(L)'
;MKSVKLLLAFSFILYACSDEYEIDDIVITNNVASSTVILQERDPSFPLILSKTKTKLKDDMLTRAALSHEEYLGRSFHLENYPYDDEMNLGYPVVDFLKADEKGYITSHSASRSITNYFAFSDYDHYLEKSKVTNTVTSGFKLDLGIFSFGHKKTMTEVFESSLLMNNTQVAGEADIYIQSKLHELQYSSIIRKNIILYYLNDVFKDEIYNTHTSEFYKNYGGFVLKKFITGGRATALYYGEINESYAFESTEKIMNETIDVGIKYKDQLDGDSINLSADLEFGISDNDGNSKEISKKFTSLNYSVQTVGGIPVYPAFPSPKDLFEFKIDLSGWLSSLSDPSNHALIRIYDEGLVPISDLVLEENVADRINFCIEGKELRELCEPEICIYDPEKMLRAEGEPPTRIFVYLHTRNNEYILLESMPYENSLQHTSAIYCLQMKYAKIFKSRIVTTTKKPVSDFYYESPSWGLAKEGEMVFTFPYIVYDYRGAKIEDCKVYKAVDGTIYLLDTEKKNGYSIYSDYLLDTYAIRDYVNALPTVDINVESLFDYKILAL
;
A
#
# COMPACT_ATOMS: atom_id res chain seq x y z
N MET A 1 65.36 -50.91 20.03
CA MET A 1 65.98 -51.08 21.35
C MET A 1 67.14 -50.11 21.48
N LYS A 2 67.08 -49.25 22.52
CA LYS A 2 68.18 -48.48 23.17
C LYS A 2 69.10 -47.63 22.27
N SER A 3 68.96 -46.30 22.17
CA SER A 3 69.18 -45.22 23.15
C SER A 3 70.65 -44.77 23.34
N VAL A 4 70.82 -43.44 23.43
CA VAL A 4 71.92 -42.68 24.09
C VAL A 4 73.10 -42.29 23.16
N LYS A 5 73.19 -41.04 22.66
CA LYS A 5 73.56 -39.71 23.26
C LYS A 5 75.07 -39.52 23.51
N LEU A 6 75.65 -38.47 22.92
CA LEU A 6 76.39 -37.33 23.55
C LEU A 6 77.05 -36.51 22.41
N LEU A 7 76.60 -35.26 22.16
CA LEU A 7 77.13 -33.99 22.73
C LEU A 7 78.60 -33.71 22.38
N LEU A 8 78.86 -32.61 21.66
CA LEU A 8 79.30 -31.38 22.32
C LEU A 8 79.22 -30.17 21.39
N ALA A 9 78.67 -29.10 21.95
CA ALA A 9 78.50 -27.78 21.36
C ALA A 9 79.59 -26.83 21.87
N PHE A 10 79.95 -25.84 21.04
CA PHE A 10 80.46 -24.51 21.37
C PHE A 10 80.19 -23.68 20.08
N SER A 11 79.68 -22.45 20.05
CA SER A 11 79.63 -21.39 21.05
C SER A 11 78.53 -20.37 20.69
N PHE A 12 77.85 -19.86 21.72
CA PHE A 12 77.06 -18.61 21.82
C PHE A 12 77.94 -17.37 21.54
N ILE A 13 77.55 -16.15 21.13
CA ILE A 13 76.33 -15.31 21.11
C ILE A 13 76.58 -14.18 20.09
N LEU A 14 75.56 -13.65 19.39
CA LEU A 14 75.16 -12.22 19.38
C LEU A 14 73.78 -12.05 18.72
N TYR A 15 73.04 -11.10 19.29
CA TYR A 15 71.59 -10.96 19.35
C TYR A 15 71.08 -9.96 18.28
N ALA A 16 69.96 -10.26 17.63
CA ALA A 16 69.01 -9.28 17.09
C ALA A 16 67.65 -9.96 16.94
N CYS A 17 66.68 -9.60 17.79
CA CYS A 17 65.29 -10.00 17.67
C CYS A 17 64.61 -9.21 16.55
N SER A 18 64.12 -9.92 15.54
CA SER A 18 62.92 -9.54 14.78
C SER A 18 62.05 -10.78 14.75
N ASP A 19 60.98 -10.80 15.54
CA ASP A 19 60.00 -11.88 15.51
C ASP A 19 59.23 -11.78 14.19
N GLU A 20 59.54 -12.67 13.25
CA GLU A 20 58.73 -12.98 12.09
C GLU A 20 57.48 -13.73 12.57
N TYR A 21 56.29 -13.16 12.30
CA TYR A 21 55.05 -13.91 12.39
C TYR A 21 54.93 -14.78 11.13
N GLU A 22 55.05 -16.10 11.30
CA GLU A 22 54.69 -17.09 10.29
C GLU A 22 53.19 -16.95 9.97
N ILE A 23 52.88 -16.69 8.70
CA ILE A 23 51.53 -16.78 8.15
C ILE A 23 51.31 -18.25 7.80
N ASP A 24 50.54 -18.96 8.61
CA ASP A 24 50.06 -20.30 8.28
C ASP A 24 49.10 -20.21 7.07
N ASP A 25 49.49 -20.89 5.99
CA ASP A 25 48.66 -21.14 4.81
C ASP A 25 47.41 -21.95 5.20
N ILE A 26 46.26 -21.27 5.28
CA ILE A 26 44.96 -21.94 5.41
C ILE A 26 44.62 -22.59 4.05
N VAL A 27 44.72 -23.91 4.02
CA VAL A 27 44.17 -24.79 2.99
C VAL A 27 42.66 -24.55 2.88
N ILE A 28 42.23 -23.91 1.78
CA ILE A 28 40.83 -23.69 1.42
C ILE A 28 40.22 -25.03 1.02
N THR A 29 39.40 -25.60 1.91
CA THR A 29 38.43 -26.64 1.53
C THR A 29 37.12 -25.96 1.12
N ASN A 30 36.60 -26.36 -0.04
CA ASN A 30 35.42 -25.80 -0.72
C ASN A 30 34.11 -26.00 0.06
N ASN A 31 33.88 -25.17 1.07
CA ASN A 31 32.56 -24.88 1.65
C ASN A 31 32.60 -23.43 2.17
N VAL A 32 32.41 -22.45 1.28
CA VAL A 32 32.31 -21.04 1.71
C VAL A 32 30.94 -20.85 2.35
N ALA A 33 30.88 -21.05 3.66
CA ALA A 33 29.80 -20.53 4.48
C ALA A 33 29.81 -19.00 4.35
N SER A 34 28.71 -18.42 3.87
CA SER A 34 28.48 -16.99 3.80
C SER A 34 28.72 -16.37 5.18
N SER A 35 29.71 -15.48 5.31
CA SER A 35 30.10 -14.91 6.60
C SER A 35 29.78 -13.42 6.66
N THR A 36 28.70 -13.07 7.35
CA THR A 36 28.53 -11.72 7.89
C THR A 36 29.46 -11.61 9.10
N VAL A 37 30.30 -10.57 9.13
CA VAL A 37 31.26 -10.32 10.21
C VAL A 37 30.86 -9.05 10.93
N ILE A 38 30.76 -9.12 12.25
CA ILE A 38 30.46 -7.98 13.11
C ILE A 38 31.74 -7.17 13.31
N LEU A 39 31.72 -5.89 12.93
CA LEU A 39 32.84 -4.95 13.10
C LEU A 39 32.66 -4.04 14.32
N GLN A 40 31.42 -3.87 14.78
CA GLN A 40 31.05 -3.15 15.99
C GLN A 40 29.75 -3.75 16.52
N GLU A 41 29.71 -4.06 17.81
CA GLU A 41 28.47 -4.41 18.51
C GLU A 41 27.68 -3.15 18.88
N ARG A 42 26.36 -3.29 19.02
CA ARG A 42 25.52 -2.20 19.53
C ARG A 42 25.97 -1.79 20.94
N ASP A 43 26.05 -0.49 21.15
CA ASP A 43 26.27 0.08 22.47
C ASP A 43 25.04 -0.15 23.37
N PRO A 44 25.17 -0.88 24.49
CA PRO A 44 24.04 -1.24 25.34
C PRO A 44 23.41 -0.04 26.07
N SER A 45 24.04 1.15 26.05
CA SER A 45 23.46 2.37 26.60
C SER A 45 22.31 2.94 25.76
N PHE A 46 22.19 2.54 24.49
CA PHE A 46 21.10 2.93 23.61
C PHE A 46 20.04 1.81 23.58
N PRO A 47 18.84 2.01 24.15
CA PRO A 47 17.80 0.98 24.17
C PRO A 47 17.33 0.64 22.75
N LEU A 48 17.12 -0.65 22.47
CA LEU A 48 16.53 -1.12 21.22
C LEU A 48 15.01 -1.25 21.39
N ILE A 49 14.27 -0.28 20.85
CA ILE A 49 12.80 -0.28 20.85
C ILE A 49 12.36 -0.15 19.38
N LEU A 50 11.78 -1.20 18.81
CA LEU A 50 11.42 -1.23 17.37
C LEU A 50 10.11 -0.50 17.09
N SER A 51 9.19 -0.52 18.05
CA SER A 51 7.89 0.12 18.00
C SER A 51 7.45 0.57 19.39
N LYS A 52 6.63 1.62 19.44
CA LYS A 52 6.02 2.09 20.68
C LYS A 52 4.61 2.60 20.39
N THR A 53 3.59 1.82 20.75
CA THR A 53 2.22 2.31 20.73
C THR A 53 2.05 3.34 21.84
N LYS A 54 1.67 4.59 21.52
CA LYS A 54 1.23 5.50 22.57
C LYS A 54 -0.10 4.97 23.11
N THR A 55 -0.12 4.52 24.36
CA THR A 55 -1.37 4.29 25.09
C THR A 55 -1.99 5.67 25.37
N LYS A 56 -2.68 6.26 24.39
CA LYS A 56 -3.68 7.28 24.71
C LYS A 56 -4.79 6.52 25.43
N LEU A 57 -4.79 6.58 26.76
CA LEU A 57 -5.97 6.27 27.57
C LEU A 57 -7.12 7.07 26.96
N LYS A 58 -8.02 6.38 26.25
CA LYS A 58 -9.28 6.94 25.77
C LYS A 58 -10.16 7.14 27.00
N ASP A 59 -9.93 8.21 27.76
CA ASP A 59 -10.89 8.65 28.78
C ASP A 59 -12.02 9.51 28.21
N ASP A 60 -12.03 9.73 26.89
CA ASP A 60 -13.13 10.37 26.15
C ASP A 60 -13.69 9.45 25.04
N MET A 61 -13.87 8.16 25.31
CA MET A 61 -15.01 7.46 24.68
C MET A 61 -16.31 7.90 25.38
N LEU A 62 -16.53 9.22 25.40
CA LEU A 62 -17.87 9.77 25.51
C LEU A 62 -18.67 9.14 24.38
N THR A 63 -19.82 8.58 24.76
CA THR A 63 -20.94 8.15 23.92
C THR A 63 -21.07 9.00 22.65
N ARG A 64 -20.30 8.70 21.59
CA ARG A 64 -20.47 9.38 20.30
C ARG A 64 -21.78 8.86 19.72
N ALA A 65 -22.67 9.80 19.40
CA ALA A 65 -23.77 9.56 18.49
C ALA A 65 -23.24 8.94 17.18
N ALA A 66 -24.14 8.33 16.40
CA ALA A 66 -23.81 7.89 15.05
C ALA A 66 -23.11 9.02 14.28
N LEU A 67 -22.08 8.67 13.51
CA LEU A 67 -21.36 9.63 12.68
C LEU A 67 -22.33 10.29 11.71
N SER A 68 -22.22 11.60 11.55
CA SER A 68 -22.85 12.27 10.42
C SER A 68 -22.15 11.85 9.12
N HIS A 69 -22.88 11.86 8.00
CA HIS A 69 -22.30 11.49 6.70
C HIS A 69 -21.07 12.34 6.35
N GLU A 70 -21.05 13.63 6.68
CA GLU A 70 -19.90 14.49 6.39
C GLU A 70 -18.62 14.02 7.08
N GLU A 71 -18.73 13.46 8.28
CA GLU A 71 -17.60 12.88 9.04
C GLU A 71 -17.03 11.59 8.41
N TYR A 72 -17.59 11.12 7.28
CA TYR A 72 -17.01 10.03 6.48
C TYR A 72 -15.84 10.54 5.64
N LEU A 73 -15.84 11.82 5.27
CA LEU A 73 -14.78 12.43 4.49
C LEU A 73 -13.45 12.44 5.27
N GLY A 74 -12.37 12.08 4.59
CA GLY A 74 -11.04 12.00 5.19
C GLY A 74 -10.82 10.77 6.06
N ARG A 75 -11.73 9.80 6.05
CA ARG A 75 -11.52 8.49 6.68
C ARG A 75 -10.89 7.50 5.71
N SER A 76 -10.21 6.53 6.27
CA SER A 76 -9.66 5.42 5.51
C SER A 76 -10.79 4.56 4.93
N PHE A 77 -10.50 3.84 3.86
CA PHE A 77 -11.48 3.08 3.11
C PHE A 77 -10.87 1.79 2.55
N HIS A 78 -11.55 0.67 2.77
CA HIS A 78 -11.16 -0.66 2.31
C HIS A 78 -11.84 -1.00 0.99
N LEU A 79 -11.18 -1.77 0.12
CA LEU A 79 -11.73 -2.23 -1.15
C LEU A 79 -11.78 -3.75 -1.27
N GLU A 80 -11.68 -4.45 -0.15
CA GLU A 80 -11.66 -5.92 -0.12
C GLU A 80 -13.06 -6.53 -0.04
N ASN A 81 -14.04 -5.80 0.52
CA ASN A 81 -15.43 -6.25 0.62
C ASN A 81 -16.30 -5.59 -0.44
N TYR A 82 -17.16 -6.38 -1.06
CA TYR A 82 -18.19 -5.93 -1.98
C TYR A 82 -19.56 -5.91 -1.27
N PRO A 83 -20.45 -4.94 -1.55
CA PRO A 83 -20.27 -3.80 -2.45
C PRO A 83 -19.16 -2.85 -2.00
N TYR A 84 -18.40 -2.31 -2.96
CA TYR A 84 -17.27 -1.42 -2.65
C TYR A 84 -17.75 -0.12 -2.00
N ASP A 85 -18.84 0.43 -2.50
CA ASP A 85 -19.43 1.66 -2.00
C ASP A 85 -20.39 1.35 -0.85
N ASP A 86 -19.85 0.87 0.27
CA ASP A 86 -20.60 0.52 1.47
C ASP A 86 -19.92 1.09 2.73
N GLU A 87 -20.71 1.45 3.74
CA GLU A 87 -20.21 1.97 5.01
C GLU A 87 -19.39 0.94 5.80
N MET A 88 -19.59 -0.35 5.56
CA MET A 88 -18.77 -1.42 6.14
C MET A 88 -17.29 -1.34 5.73
N ASN A 89 -17.00 -0.66 4.63
CA ASN A 89 -15.64 -0.43 4.15
C ASN A 89 -15.03 0.87 4.71
N LEU A 90 -15.78 1.66 5.48
CA LEU A 90 -15.31 2.88 6.09
C LEU A 90 -14.48 2.58 7.34
N GLY A 91 -13.25 3.07 7.36
CA GLY A 91 -12.31 2.87 8.45
C GLY A 91 -12.15 4.09 9.37
N TYR A 92 -10.92 4.28 9.84
CA TYR A 92 -10.58 5.26 10.86
C TYR A 92 -10.26 6.64 10.27
N PRO A 93 -10.34 7.73 11.04
CA PRO A 93 -9.94 9.06 10.57
C PRO A 93 -8.47 9.10 10.14
N VAL A 94 -8.22 9.57 8.92
CA VAL A 94 -6.88 9.87 8.38
C VAL A 94 -6.66 11.38 8.40
N VAL A 95 -7.65 12.14 7.95
CA VAL A 95 -7.71 13.59 8.05
C VAL A 95 -8.51 13.97 9.31
N ASP A 96 -8.06 14.99 10.01
CA ASP A 96 -8.77 15.66 11.09
C ASP A 96 -9.95 16.45 10.50
N PHE A 97 -11.13 15.82 10.54
CA PHE A 97 -12.36 16.36 9.98
C PHE A 97 -12.67 17.78 10.48
N LEU A 98 -12.57 18.02 11.79
CA LEU A 98 -12.92 19.32 12.38
C LEU A 98 -12.03 20.43 11.82
N LYS A 99 -10.71 20.19 11.74
CA LYS A 99 -9.77 21.17 11.18
C LYS A 99 -10.00 21.40 9.68
N ALA A 100 -10.33 20.35 8.93
CA ALA A 100 -10.60 20.46 7.51
C ALA A 100 -11.92 21.22 7.22
N ASP A 101 -12.96 20.95 8.02
CA ASP A 101 -14.27 21.60 7.93
C ASP A 101 -14.19 23.09 8.31
N GLU A 102 -13.48 23.43 9.40
CA GLU A 102 -13.23 24.83 9.79
C GLU A 102 -12.52 25.65 8.71
N LYS A 103 -11.75 24.99 7.84
CA LYS A 103 -11.08 25.62 6.68
C LYS A 103 -11.95 25.70 5.42
N GLY A 104 -13.14 25.12 5.45
CA GLY A 104 -14.04 25.05 4.30
C GLY A 104 -13.57 24.08 3.23
N TYR A 105 -12.77 23.06 3.57
CA TYR A 105 -12.38 22.01 2.63
C TYR A 105 -13.44 20.95 2.45
N ILE A 106 -14.43 20.89 3.34
CA ILE A 106 -15.55 19.97 3.29
C ILE A 106 -16.75 20.70 2.69
N THR A 107 -17.42 20.05 1.74
CA THR A 107 -18.65 20.57 1.13
C THR A 107 -19.68 19.47 0.95
N SER A 108 -20.96 19.87 1.03
CA SER A 108 -22.11 19.02 0.78
C SER A 108 -23.12 19.76 -0.09
N HIS A 109 -23.56 19.16 -1.19
CA HIS A 109 -24.56 19.76 -2.07
C HIS A 109 -25.60 18.74 -2.53
N SER A 110 -26.80 19.22 -2.87
CA SER A 110 -27.87 18.38 -3.38
C SER A 110 -27.49 17.79 -4.74
N ALA A 111 -27.65 16.49 -4.90
CA ALA A 111 -27.54 15.78 -6.18
C ALA A 111 -28.93 15.47 -6.77
N SER A 112 -29.89 15.08 -5.91
CA SER A 112 -31.32 14.87 -6.22
C SER A 112 -31.62 14.25 -7.59
N ARG A 113 -31.07 13.06 -7.86
CA ARG A 113 -31.31 12.33 -9.12
C ARG A 113 -31.39 10.81 -8.93
N SER A 114 -32.14 10.13 -9.80
CA SER A 114 -32.11 8.67 -9.90
C SER A 114 -31.24 8.22 -11.07
N ILE A 115 -30.45 7.18 -10.87
CA ILE A 115 -29.61 6.58 -11.92
C ILE A 115 -29.80 5.07 -11.91
N THR A 116 -30.15 4.51 -13.06
CA THR A 116 -30.18 3.06 -13.28
C THR A 116 -29.02 2.69 -14.20
N ASN A 117 -28.12 1.84 -13.71
CA ASN A 117 -27.01 1.28 -14.47
C ASN A 117 -27.14 -0.24 -14.45
N TYR A 118 -26.84 -0.89 -15.56
CA TYR A 118 -26.70 -2.34 -15.58
C TYR A 118 -25.71 -2.76 -16.66
N PHE A 119 -25.05 -3.88 -16.42
CA PHE A 119 -24.12 -4.47 -17.36
C PHE A 119 -24.00 -5.97 -17.13
N ALA A 120 -23.65 -6.70 -18.18
CA ALA A 120 -23.36 -8.11 -18.17
C ALA A 120 -21.88 -8.36 -18.42
N PHE A 121 -21.34 -9.43 -17.84
CA PHE A 121 -19.95 -9.82 -18.00
C PHE A 121 -19.82 -11.35 -18.04
N SER A 122 -18.93 -11.84 -18.89
CA SER A 122 -18.59 -13.25 -19.04
C SER A 122 -17.30 -13.63 -18.32
N ASP A 123 -16.49 -12.65 -17.90
CA ASP A 123 -15.31 -12.84 -17.07
C ASP A 123 -15.03 -11.59 -16.20
N TYR A 124 -14.02 -11.67 -15.34
CA TYR A 124 -13.69 -10.59 -14.42
C TYR A 124 -12.90 -9.44 -15.06
N ASP A 125 -12.32 -9.62 -16.24
CA ASP A 125 -11.70 -8.52 -16.98
C ASP A 125 -12.79 -7.63 -17.58
N HIS A 126 -13.83 -8.23 -18.18
CA HIS A 126 -15.03 -7.54 -18.64
C HIS A 126 -15.79 -6.89 -17.48
N TYR A 127 -15.83 -7.52 -16.29
CA TYR A 127 -16.41 -6.88 -15.09
C TYR A 127 -15.67 -5.57 -14.76
N LEU A 128 -14.34 -5.60 -14.71
CA LEU A 128 -13.53 -4.41 -14.39
C LEU A 128 -13.70 -3.31 -15.44
N GLU A 129 -13.76 -3.67 -16.72
CA GLU A 129 -14.00 -2.73 -17.82
C GLU A 129 -15.39 -2.06 -17.72
N LYS A 130 -16.44 -2.84 -17.46
CA LYS A 130 -17.83 -2.37 -17.55
C LYS A 130 -18.35 -1.72 -16.28
N SER A 131 -17.96 -2.21 -15.11
CA SER A 131 -18.29 -1.60 -13.82
C SER A 131 -17.68 -0.21 -13.67
N LYS A 132 -16.53 0.03 -14.33
CA LYS A 132 -15.73 1.26 -14.21
C LYS A 132 -15.34 1.59 -12.76
N VAL A 133 -15.36 0.59 -11.87
CA VAL A 133 -15.06 0.77 -10.44
C VAL A 133 -13.66 1.35 -10.22
N THR A 134 -12.74 1.09 -11.14
CA THR A 134 -11.36 1.59 -11.14
C THR A 134 -11.29 3.12 -11.29
N ASN A 135 -12.30 3.77 -11.89
CA ASN A 135 -12.39 5.22 -12.00
C ASN A 135 -12.64 5.91 -10.65
N THR A 136 -13.05 5.18 -9.61
CA THR A 136 -13.24 5.73 -8.27
C THR A 136 -11.93 6.14 -7.61
N VAL A 137 -10.79 5.62 -8.05
CA VAL A 137 -9.46 5.98 -7.55
C VAL A 137 -8.88 7.13 -8.36
N THR A 138 -8.25 8.09 -7.66
CA THR A 138 -7.60 9.25 -8.29
C THR A 138 -6.60 8.82 -9.36
N SER A 139 -6.67 9.47 -10.53
CA SER A 139 -5.80 9.17 -11.67
C SER A 139 -4.31 9.39 -11.39
N GLY A 140 -3.45 8.60 -12.06
CA GLY A 140 -1.98 8.66 -11.91
C GLY A 140 -1.39 7.68 -10.89
N PHE A 141 -2.23 7.01 -10.08
CA PHE A 141 -1.82 5.89 -9.25
C PHE A 141 -1.75 4.60 -10.07
N LYS A 142 -0.65 3.85 -9.99
CA LYS A 142 -0.54 2.53 -10.62
C LYS A 142 -1.25 1.51 -9.73
N LEU A 143 -2.48 1.20 -10.08
CA LEU A 143 -3.37 0.36 -9.31
C LEU A 143 -3.30 -1.10 -9.82
N ASP A 144 -3.14 -2.06 -8.91
CA ASP A 144 -3.47 -3.44 -9.23
C ASP A 144 -4.99 -3.57 -9.31
N LEU A 145 -5.51 -3.82 -10.51
CA LEU A 145 -6.96 -3.93 -10.75
C LEU A 145 -7.54 -5.20 -10.11
N GLY A 146 -6.71 -6.18 -9.73
CA GLY A 146 -7.14 -7.42 -9.11
C GLY A 146 -7.93 -7.23 -7.82
N ILE A 147 -7.62 -6.19 -7.03
CA ILE A 147 -8.31 -5.90 -5.76
C ILE A 147 -9.82 -5.64 -5.97
N PHE A 148 -10.18 -5.00 -7.10
CA PHE A 148 -11.56 -4.65 -7.46
C PHE A 148 -12.37 -5.80 -8.05
N SER A 149 -11.75 -6.95 -8.34
CA SER A 149 -12.49 -8.13 -8.78
C SER A 149 -12.58 -9.18 -7.69
N PHE A 150 -11.65 -9.18 -6.72
CA PHE A 150 -11.61 -10.18 -5.65
C PHE A 150 -12.87 -10.21 -4.78
N GLY A 151 -13.25 -9.06 -4.20
CA GLY A 151 -14.44 -8.95 -3.34
C GLY A 151 -15.74 -9.29 -4.06
N HIS A 152 -15.90 -8.78 -5.29
CA HIS A 152 -17.06 -9.11 -6.14
C HIS A 152 -17.09 -10.60 -6.48
N LYS A 153 -15.96 -11.19 -6.86
CA LYS A 153 -15.86 -12.63 -7.16
C LYS A 153 -16.26 -13.50 -5.97
N LYS A 154 -15.76 -13.16 -4.79
CA LYS A 154 -16.11 -13.85 -3.54
C LYS A 154 -17.61 -13.78 -3.30
N THR A 155 -18.22 -12.59 -3.43
CA THR A 155 -19.67 -12.40 -3.23
C THR A 155 -20.49 -13.22 -4.23
N MET A 156 -20.15 -13.19 -5.52
CA MET A 156 -20.84 -13.99 -6.54
C MET A 156 -20.80 -15.50 -6.22
N THR A 157 -19.65 -16.02 -5.79
CA THR A 157 -19.52 -17.42 -5.40
C THR A 157 -20.32 -17.76 -4.14
N GLU A 158 -20.36 -16.87 -3.15
CA GLU A 158 -21.15 -17.06 -1.92
C GLU A 158 -22.66 -17.03 -2.19
N VAL A 159 -23.13 -16.18 -3.11
CA VAL A 159 -24.56 -16.03 -3.45
C VAL A 159 -25.06 -17.16 -4.34
N PHE A 160 -24.32 -17.52 -5.39
CA PHE A 160 -24.79 -18.46 -6.41
C PHE A 160 -24.22 -19.88 -6.27
N GLU A 161 -23.35 -20.13 -5.29
CA GLU A 161 -22.61 -21.38 -5.10
C GLU A 161 -21.82 -21.83 -6.35
N SER A 162 -21.61 -20.92 -7.30
CA SER A 162 -20.92 -21.18 -8.56
C SER A 162 -19.48 -20.72 -8.47
N SER A 163 -18.54 -21.63 -8.76
CA SER A 163 -17.14 -21.36 -8.52
C SER A 163 -16.49 -20.53 -9.63
N LEU A 164 -16.97 -20.58 -10.89
CA LEU A 164 -16.22 -20.05 -12.02
C LEU A 164 -17.14 -19.66 -13.19
N LEU A 165 -17.03 -18.42 -13.70
CA LEU A 165 -17.44 -18.03 -15.05
C LEU A 165 -16.36 -18.58 -16.00
N MET A 166 -16.51 -19.81 -16.45
CA MET A 166 -15.40 -20.57 -17.06
C MET A 166 -15.68 -21.08 -18.46
N ASN A 167 -16.91 -20.96 -18.93
CA ASN A 167 -17.31 -21.42 -20.26
C ASN A 167 -18.23 -20.40 -20.93
N ASN A 168 -18.34 -20.52 -22.25
CA ASN A 168 -19.09 -19.59 -23.10
C ASN A 168 -20.62 -19.63 -22.91
N THR A 169 -21.12 -20.52 -22.05
CA THR A 169 -22.55 -20.64 -21.74
C THR A 169 -22.92 -19.96 -20.43
N GLN A 170 -21.95 -19.53 -19.63
CA GLN A 170 -22.18 -18.83 -18.37
C GLN A 170 -22.06 -17.33 -18.55
N VAL A 171 -22.94 -16.60 -17.86
CA VAL A 171 -22.92 -15.14 -17.86
C VAL A 171 -23.48 -14.60 -16.57
N ALA A 172 -22.86 -13.54 -16.10
CA ALA A 172 -23.34 -12.79 -14.96
C ALA A 172 -23.75 -11.39 -15.39
N GLY A 173 -24.47 -10.71 -14.50
CA GLY A 173 -24.77 -9.31 -14.66
C GLY A 173 -25.03 -8.64 -13.33
N GLU A 174 -24.97 -7.32 -13.36
CA GLU A 174 -25.19 -6.45 -12.22
C GLU A 174 -26.12 -5.33 -12.67
N ALA A 175 -27.08 -4.97 -11.81
CA ALA A 175 -27.90 -3.79 -11.99
C ALA A 175 -27.93 -2.99 -10.69
N ASP A 176 -27.63 -1.71 -10.79
CA ASP A 176 -27.72 -0.77 -9.69
C ASP A 176 -28.77 0.30 -9.97
N ILE A 177 -29.59 0.57 -8.97
CA ILE A 177 -30.52 1.69 -8.95
C ILE A 177 -30.12 2.60 -7.79
N TYR A 178 -29.56 3.76 -8.13
CA TYR A 178 -29.15 4.78 -7.20
C TYR A 178 -30.22 5.86 -7.08
N ILE A 179 -30.67 6.14 -5.86
CA ILE A 179 -31.51 7.26 -5.49
C ILE A 179 -30.62 8.27 -4.77
N GLN A 180 -30.09 9.25 -5.49
CA GLN A 180 -29.05 10.15 -5.00
C GLN A 180 -29.65 11.37 -4.30
N SER A 181 -29.26 11.60 -3.05
CA SER A 181 -29.67 12.78 -2.27
C SER A 181 -28.59 13.84 -2.26
N LYS A 182 -27.45 13.60 -1.61
CA LYS A 182 -26.37 14.59 -1.44
C LYS A 182 -25.03 14.06 -1.93
N LEU A 183 -24.23 14.95 -2.49
CA LEU A 183 -22.81 14.74 -2.81
C LEU A 183 -21.96 15.42 -1.73
N HIS A 184 -21.09 14.65 -1.12
CA HIS A 184 -20.12 15.07 -0.11
C HIS A 184 -18.72 15.06 -0.71
N GLU A 185 -17.93 16.11 -0.47
CA GLU A 185 -16.60 16.24 -1.04
C GLU A 185 -15.62 16.92 -0.08
N LEU A 186 -14.46 16.28 0.12
CA LEU A 186 -13.24 16.87 0.64
C LEU A 186 -12.42 17.37 -0.55
N GLN A 187 -12.27 18.69 -0.64
CA GLN A 187 -11.49 19.31 -1.70
C GLN A 187 -10.04 18.83 -1.66
N TYR A 188 -9.49 18.47 -2.82
CA TYR A 188 -8.19 17.79 -2.90
C TYR A 188 -7.31 18.32 -4.03
N SER A 189 -6.94 19.61 -3.96
CA SER A 189 -5.94 20.20 -4.85
C SER A 189 -4.52 19.93 -4.33
N SER A 190 -3.48 20.10 -5.17
CA SER A 190 -2.09 19.94 -4.72
C SER A 190 -1.71 20.81 -3.53
N ILE A 191 -2.29 22.02 -3.41
CA ILE A 191 -2.08 22.92 -2.27
C ILE A 191 -2.79 22.37 -1.02
N ILE A 192 -4.04 21.93 -1.16
CA ILE A 192 -4.82 21.39 -0.03
C ILE A 192 -4.22 20.08 0.47
N ARG A 193 -3.78 19.20 -0.43
CA ARG A 193 -3.02 17.98 -0.10
C ARG A 193 -1.80 18.31 0.77
N LYS A 194 -0.99 19.29 0.37
CA LYS A 194 0.16 19.73 1.18
C LYS A 194 -0.27 20.21 2.57
N ASN A 195 -1.33 21.00 2.65
CA ASN A 195 -1.86 21.45 3.93
C ASN A 195 -2.37 20.29 4.79
N ILE A 196 -3.03 19.30 4.20
CA ILE A 196 -3.49 18.10 4.90
C ILE A 196 -2.31 17.37 5.53
N ILE A 197 -1.29 17.05 4.74
CA ILE A 197 -0.09 16.33 5.19
C ILE A 197 0.59 17.06 6.35
N LEU A 198 0.72 18.39 6.26
CA LEU A 198 1.45 19.17 7.26
C LEU A 198 0.65 19.47 8.53
N TYR A 199 -0.67 19.69 8.42
CA TYR A 199 -1.44 20.32 9.50
C TYR A 199 -2.72 19.58 9.90
N TYR A 200 -3.26 18.75 9.01
CA TYR A 200 -4.61 18.17 9.19
C TYR A 200 -4.63 16.65 9.18
N LEU A 201 -3.49 15.96 9.25
CA LEU A 201 -3.50 14.52 9.56
C LEU A 201 -3.95 14.29 11.00
N ASN A 202 -4.76 13.24 11.20
CA ASN A 202 -5.17 12.81 12.52
C ASN A 202 -3.97 12.30 13.34
N ASP A 203 -3.85 12.71 14.60
CA ASP A 203 -2.71 12.35 15.44
C ASP A 203 -2.58 10.84 15.69
N VAL A 204 -3.70 10.11 15.76
CA VAL A 204 -3.68 8.65 15.93
C VAL A 204 -3.20 7.99 14.66
N PHE A 205 -3.69 8.44 13.50
CA PHE A 205 -3.19 7.98 12.20
C PHE A 205 -1.69 8.18 12.04
N LYS A 206 -1.16 9.36 12.40
CA LYS A 206 0.28 9.62 12.39
C LYS A 206 1.02 8.64 13.32
N ASP A 207 0.51 8.40 14.53
CA ASP A 207 1.15 7.46 15.45
C ASP A 207 1.18 6.03 14.92
N GLU A 208 0.08 5.56 14.34
CA GLU A 208 -0.03 4.24 13.73
C GLU A 208 0.91 4.07 12.53
N ILE A 209 1.04 5.07 11.65
CA ILE A 209 1.94 4.99 10.48
C ILE A 209 3.40 4.69 10.87
N TYR A 210 3.91 5.30 11.95
CA TYR A 210 5.32 5.20 12.31
C TYR A 210 5.62 4.20 13.43
N ASN A 211 4.60 3.74 14.16
CA ASN A 211 4.78 2.83 15.29
C ASN A 211 4.12 1.46 15.10
N THR A 212 3.25 1.28 14.12
CA THR A 212 2.63 -0.01 13.78
C THR A 212 3.34 -0.62 12.57
N HIS A 213 3.51 -1.95 12.55
CA HIS A 213 4.07 -2.62 11.38
C HIS A 213 3.17 -2.34 10.16
N THR A 214 3.76 -2.03 8.99
CA THR A 214 2.97 -1.52 7.85
C THR A 214 1.90 -2.53 7.37
N SER A 215 2.13 -3.83 7.49
CA SER A 215 1.10 -4.84 7.15
C SER A 215 -0.06 -4.86 8.15
N GLU A 216 0.20 -4.61 9.44
CA GLU A 216 -0.88 -4.45 10.44
C GLU A 216 -1.62 -3.12 10.24
N PHE A 217 -0.88 -2.04 9.99
CA PHE A 217 -1.47 -0.74 9.63
C PHE A 217 -2.41 -0.87 8.42
N TYR A 218 -1.97 -1.52 7.34
CA TYR A 218 -2.78 -1.74 6.14
C TYR A 218 -4.04 -2.56 6.45
N LYS A 219 -3.96 -3.61 7.27
CA LYS A 219 -5.16 -4.37 7.70
C LYS A 219 -6.17 -3.47 8.42
N ASN A 220 -5.69 -2.56 9.28
CA ASN A 220 -6.54 -1.68 10.08
C ASN A 220 -7.13 -0.51 9.28
N TYR A 221 -6.35 0.13 8.41
CA TYR A 221 -6.75 1.34 7.70
C TYR A 221 -7.20 1.08 6.25
N GLY A 222 -6.71 0.02 5.61
CA GLY A 222 -6.91 -0.22 4.17
C GLY A 222 -5.91 0.56 3.31
N GLY A 223 -6.24 0.72 2.03
CA GLY A 223 -5.35 1.35 1.05
C GLY A 223 -5.72 2.80 0.67
N PHE A 224 -6.93 3.25 1.01
CA PHE A 224 -7.50 4.47 0.43
C PHE A 224 -8.10 5.40 1.49
N VAL A 225 -8.34 6.64 1.09
CA VAL A 225 -9.06 7.67 1.85
C VAL A 225 -10.26 8.15 1.05
N LEU A 226 -11.42 8.17 1.69
CA LEU A 226 -12.66 8.64 1.11
C LEU A 226 -12.65 10.18 1.04
N LYS A 227 -12.68 10.74 -0.16
CA LYS A 227 -12.80 12.18 -0.38
C LYS A 227 -14.06 12.61 -1.13
N LYS A 228 -14.77 11.71 -1.81
CA LYS A 228 -15.97 12.10 -2.57
C LYS A 228 -16.98 10.96 -2.72
N PHE A 229 -18.20 11.17 -2.25
CA PHE A 229 -19.24 10.15 -2.30
C PHE A 229 -20.65 10.74 -2.29
N ILE A 230 -21.63 9.90 -2.60
CA ILE A 230 -23.05 10.22 -2.62
C ILE A 230 -23.77 9.48 -1.49
N THR A 231 -24.70 10.17 -0.84
CA THR A 231 -25.67 9.57 0.08
C THR A 231 -27.06 9.43 -0.53
N GLY A 232 -27.81 8.43 -0.08
CA GLY A 232 -29.19 8.19 -0.51
C GLY A 232 -29.61 6.73 -0.30
N GLY A 233 -30.25 6.13 -1.31
CA GLY A 233 -30.55 4.69 -1.34
C GLY A 233 -29.98 4.01 -2.59
N ARG A 234 -29.53 2.76 -2.46
CA ARG A 234 -29.13 1.90 -3.57
C ARG A 234 -29.84 0.55 -3.48
N ALA A 235 -30.34 0.07 -4.61
CA ALA A 235 -30.68 -1.33 -4.80
C ALA A 235 -29.73 -1.93 -5.83
N THR A 236 -29.05 -3.01 -5.47
CA THR A 236 -28.13 -3.75 -6.34
C THR A 236 -28.68 -5.14 -6.56
N ALA A 237 -28.82 -5.55 -7.82
CA ALA A 237 -29.22 -6.89 -8.22
C ALA A 237 -28.06 -7.58 -8.92
N LEU A 238 -27.66 -8.74 -8.41
CA LEU A 238 -26.70 -9.63 -9.05
C LEU A 238 -27.47 -10.72 -9.81
N TYR A 239 -26.98 -11.07 -10.99
CA TYR A 239 -27.57 -12.07 -11.88
C TYR A 239 -26.53 -13.12 -12.24
N TYR A 240 -26.97 -14.37 -12.32
CA TYR A 240 -26.16 -15.46 -12.84
C TYR A 240 -27.05 -16.40 -13.66
N GLY A 241 -26.64 -16.67 -14.90
CA GLY A 241 -27.40 -17.50 -15.81
C GLY A 241 -26.54 -18.40 -16.67
N GLU A 242 -27.18 -19.48 -17.13
CA GLU A 242 -26.68 -20.39 -18.14
C GLU A 242 -27.55 -20.26 -19.40
N ILE A 243 -26.93 -19.95 -20.54
CA ILE A 243 -27.61 -19.83 -21.83
C ILE A 243 -27.65 -21.18 -22.56
N ASN A 244 -28.73 -21.41 -23.32
CA ASN A 244 -29.00 -22.70 -23.99
C ASN A 244 -28.04 -23.03 -25.14
N GLU A 245 -27.39 -22.02 -25.71
CA GLU A 245 -26.43 -22.15 -26.82
C GLU A 245 -25.09 -21.55 -26.40
N SER A 246 -23.99 -22.02 -26.99
CA SER A 246 -22.67 -21.43 -26.77
C SER A 246 -22.44 -20.32 -27.79
N TYR A 247 -22.23 -19.08 -27.34
CA TYR A 247 -21.91 -17.93 -28.20
C TYR A 247 -20.52 -17.35 -27.88
N ALA A 248 -20.10 -16.33 -28.62
CA ALA A 248 -19.03 -15.45 -28.18
C ALA A 248 -19.48 -14.60 -26.98
N PHE A 249 -18.56 -14.25 -26.08
CA PHE A 249 -18.86 -13.51 -24.84
C PHE A 249 -19.74 -12.27 -25.08
N GLU A 250 -19.38 -11.44 -26.06
CA GLU A 250 -20.14 -10.22 -26.41
C GLU A 250 -21.62 -10.49 -26.71
N SER A 251 -21.93 -11.61 -27.36
CA SER A 251 -23.30 -11.99 -27.71
C SER A 251 -24.07 -12.50 -26.48
N THR A 252 -23.41 -13.31 -25.66
CA THR A 252 -23.95 -13.81 -24.39
C THR A 252 -24.27 -12.64 -23.44
N GLU A 253 -23.35 -11.69 -23.30
CA GLU A 253 -23.52 -10.50 -22.47
C GLU A 253 -24.63 -9.58 -23.00
N LYS A 254 -24.74 -9.45 -24.33
CA LYS A 254 -25.86 -8.71 -24.93
C LYS A 254 -27.22 -9.32 -24.57
N ILE A 255 -27.34 -10.66 -24.62
CA ILE A 255 -28.56 -11.36 -24.22
C ILE A 255 -28.90 -11.08 -22.74
N MET A 256 -27.90 -11.16 -21.86
CA MET A 256 -28.08 -10.85 -20.44
C MET A 256 -28.48 -9.38 -20.22
N ASN A 257 -27.84 -8.42 -20.89
CA ASN A 257 -28.20 -7.00 -20.79
C ASN A 257 -29.65 -6.72 -21.21
N GLU A 258 -30.10 -7.28 -22.34
CA GLU A 258 -31.49 -7.17 -22.80
C GLU A 258 -32.46 -7.78 -21.77
N THR A 259 -32.05 -8.87 -21.11
CA THR A 259 -32.86 -9.56 -20.11
C THR A 259 -32.98 -8.76 -18.81
N ILE A 260 -31.88 -8.21 -18.31
CA ILE A 260 -31.86 -7.34 -17.13
C ILE A 260 -32.70 -6.09 -17.38
N ASP A 261 -32.56 -5.47 -18.54
CA ASP A 261 -33.34 -4.29 -18.91
C ASP A 261 -34.86 -4.56 -18.83
N VAL A 262 -35.32 -5.69 -19.35
CA VAL A 262 -36.74 -6.08 -19.26
C VAL A 262 -37.17 -6.38 -17.82
N GLY A 263 -36.27 -6.93 -17.00
CA GLY A 263 -36.54 -7.32 -15.62
C GLY A 263 -36.54 -6.18 -14.59
N ILE A 264 -36.32 -4.92 -15.00
CA ILE A 264 -36.31 -3.76 -14.10
C ILE A 264 -37.49 -2.85 -14.40
N LYS A 265 -38.38 -2.68 -13.40
CA LYS A 265 -39.51 -1.74 -13.45
C LYS A 265 -39.23 -0.55 -12.55
N TYR A 266 -38.53 0.45 -13.08
CA TYR A 266 -38.30 1.76 -12.45
C TYR A 266 -37.85 2.85 -13.45
N LYS A 267 -38.01 2.59 -14.76
CA LYS A 267 -37.46 3.48 -15.80
C LYS A 267 -38.24 4.79 -15.86
N ASP A 268 -37.52 5.91 -15.95
CA ASP A 268 -38.04 7.26 -16.17
C ASP A 268 -39.06 7.77 -15.13
N GLN A 269 -38.92 7.37 -13.86
CA GLN A 269 -39.82 7.75 -12.76
C GLN A 269 -39.46 9.12 -12.15
N LEU A 270 -39.68 10.19 -12.91
CA LEU A 270 -39.66 11.57 -12.41
C LEU A 270 -41.08 12.02 -12.04
N ASP A 271 -41.23 12.72 -10.92
CA ASP A 271 -42.41 13.53 -10.59
C ASP A 271 -42.04 15.01 -10.77
N GLY A 272 -42.37 15.55 -11.95
CA GLY A 272 -41.89 16.86 -12.38
C GLY A 272 -40.36 16.90 -12.50
N ASP A 273 -39.72 17.82 -11.78
CA ASP A 273 -38.25 17.95 -11.71
C ASP A 273 -37.63 17.13 -10.55
N SER A 274 -38.42 16.26 -9.89
CA SER A 274 -38.01 15.54 -8.67
C SER A 274 -38.13 14.02 -8.82
N ILE A 275 -37.41 13.28 -7.97
CA ILE A 275 -37.44 11.81 -7.97
C ILE A 275 -38.80 11.33 -7.45
N ASN A 276 -39.49 10.45 -8.18
CA ASN A 276 -40.73 9.85 -7.70
C ASN A 276 -40.45 8.70 -6.72
N LEU A 277 -40.35 9.02 -5.43
CA LEU A 277 -40.16 8.03 -4.36
C LEU A 277 -41.41 7.17 -4.07
N SER A 278 -42.53 7.46 -4.72
CA SER A 278 -43.78 6.69 -4.60
C SER A 278 -44.04 5.76 -5.80
N ALA A 279 -43.10 5.70 -6.75
CA ALA A 279 -43.20 4.83 -7.91
C ALA A 279 -43.06 3.35 -7.52
N ASP A 280 -43.52 2.49 -8.43
CA ASP A 280 -43.23 1.07 -8.35
C ASP A 280 -41.74 0.83 -8.67
N LEU A 281 -41.05 0.09 -7.80
CA LEU A 281 -39.70 -0.40 -8.04
C LEU A 281 -39.70 -1.92 -7.90
N GLU A 282 -39.57 -2.64 -9.02
CA GLU A 282 -39.56 -4.10 -9.03
C GLU A 282 -38.39 -4.67 -9.83
N PHE A 283 -37.88 -5.81 -9.37
CA PHE A 283 -36.99 -6.70 -10.09
C PHE A 283 -37.70 -8.02 -10.39
N GLY A 284 -37.52 -8.56 -11.60
CA GLY A 284 -38.07 -9.84 -12.04
C GLY A 284 -38.99 -9.72 -13.26
N ILE A 285 -39.18 -10.84 -13.95
CA ILE A 285 -39.99 -10.92 -15.18
C ILE A 285 -41.21 -11.80 -14.92
N SER A 286 -42.39 -11.33 -15.32
CA SER A 286 -43.63 -12.12 -15.34
C SER A 286 -44.06 -12.48 -16.76
N ASP A 287 -44.95 -13.48 -16.87
CA ASP A 287 -45.58 -13.87 -18.13
C ASP A 287 -46.29 -12.73 -18.88
N ASN A 288 -46.70 -11.68 -18.16
CA ASN A 288 -47.37 -10.51 -18.73
C ASN A 288 -46.40 -9.44 -19.25
N ASP A 289 -45.10 -9.57 -18.96
CA ASP A 289 -44.09 -8.63 -19.44
C ASP A 289 -43.72 -8.99 -20.89
N GLY A 290 -43.74 -8.00 -21.78
CA GLY A 290 -43.52 -8.20 -23.22
C GLY A 290 -42.18 -8.86 -23.50
N ASN A 291 -42.19 -9.87 -24.38
CA ASN A 291 -41.04 -10.73 -24.76
C ASN A 291 -40.51 -11.71 -23.68
N SER A 292 -41.13 -11.81 -22.50
CA SER A 292 -40.73 -12.73 -21.41
C SER A 292 -40.52 -14.19 -21.86
N LYS A 293 -41.45 -14.72 -22.66
CA LYS A 293 -41.41 -16.11 -23.19
C LYS A 293 -40.35 -16.35 -24.25
N GLU A 294 -39.89 -15.31 -24.95
CA GLU A 294 -38.79 -15.44 -25.92
C GLU A 294 -37.44 -15.36 -25.20
N ILE A 295 -37.35 -14.49 -24.18
CA ILE A 295 -36.16 -14.35 -23.35
C ILE A 295 -35.91 -15.61 -22.53
N SER A 296 -36.93 -16.18 -21.89
CA SER A 296 -36.78 -17.40 -21.07
C SER A 296 -36.26 -18.59 -21.88
N LYS A 297 -36.62 -18.69 -23.17
CA LYS A 297 -36.10 -19.73 -24.08
C LYS A 297 -34.62 -19.60 -24.39
N LYS A 298 -33.97 -18.48 -24.08
CA LYS A 298 -32.52 -18.31 -24.26
C LYS A 298 -31.70 -18.89 -23.10
N PHE A 299 -32.31 -19.11 -21.94
CA PHE A 299 -31.64 -19.57 -20.73
C PHE A 299 -32.06 -21.00 -20.36
N THR A 300 -31.12 -21.79 -19.88
CA THR A 300 -31.38 -23.03 -19.14
C THR A 300 -31.76 -22.70 -17.71
N SER A 301 -31.09 -21.71 -17.13
CA SER A 301 -31.42 -21.15 -15.82
C SER A 301 -30.97 -19.69 -15.75
N LEU A 302 -31.71 -18.86 -15.01
CA LEU A 302 -31.32 -17.49 -14.74
C LEU A 302 -31.84 -17.09 -13.36
N ASN A 303 -30.91 -16.91 -12.44
CA ASN A 303 -31.21 -16.54 -11.07
C ASN A 303 -30.67 -15.14 -10.74
N TYR A 304 -31.29 -14.51 -9.76
CA TYR A 304 -30.89 -13.20 -9.28
C TYR A 304 -31.03 -13.07 -7.76
N SER A 305 -30.26 -12.15 -7.18
CA SER A 305 -30.32 -11.79 -5.76
C SER A 305 -30.18 -10.28 -5.62
N VAL A 306 -30.91 -9.69 -4.67
CA VAL A 306 -31.01 -8.23 -4.51
C VAL A 306 -30.58 -7.82 -3.11
N GLN A 307 -29.78 -6.77 -3.03
CA GLN A 307 -29.41 -6.09 -1.79
C GLN A 307 -29.87 -4.62 -1.86
N THR A 308 -30.29 -4.08 -0.71
CA THR A 308 -30.65 -2.68 -0.53
C THR A 308 -29.75 -2.02 0.52
N VAL A 309 -29.23 -0.84 0.21
CA VAL A 309 -28.44 0.03 1.10
C VAL A 309 -29.14 1.37 1.25
N GLY A 310 -29.19 1.90 2.47
CA GLY A 310 -30.11 3.00 2.83
C GLY A 310 -31.58 2.53 2.81
N GLY A 311 -32.49 3.45 3.11
CA GLY A 311 -33.90 3.15 3.34
C GLY A 311 -34.13 2.35 4.61
N ILE A 312 -35.38 1.96 4.85
CA ILE A 312 -35.72 0.95 5.85
C ILE A 312 -35.28 -0.41 5.29
N PRO A 313 -34.42 -1.16 5.98
CA PRO A 313 -33.82 -2.39 5.43
C PRO A 313 -34.87 -3.44 5.05
N VAL A 314 -34.83 -3.91 3.80
CA VAL A 314 -35.61 -5.06 3.32
C VAL A 314 -34.67 -6.22 3.00
N TYR A 315 -33.60 -5.96 2.26
CA TYR A 315 -32.54 -6.93 1.95
C TYR A 315 -31.16 -6.35 2.28
N PRO A 316 -30.76 -6.26 3.57
CA PRO A 316 -29.50 -5.64 3.97
C PRO A 316 -28.25 -6.39 3.49
N ALA A 317 -28.40 -7.65 3.07
CA ALA A 317 -27.39 -8.47 2.41
C ALA A 317 -28.05 -9.25 1.28
N PHE A 318 -27.26 -9.77 0.33
CA PHE A 318 -27.77 -10.63 -0.74
C PHE A 318 -28.39 -11.92 -0.16
N PRO A 319 -29.70 -12.16 -0.32
CA PRO A 319 -30.33 -13.41 0.09
C PRO A 319 -29.99 -14.56 -0.88
N SER A 320 -30.47 -15.76 -0.56
CA SER A 320 -30.45 -16.88 -1.50
C SER A 320 -31.14 -16.50 -2.82
N PRO A 321 -30.54 -16.85 -3.97
CA PRO A 321 -31.00 -16.37 -5.25
C PRO A 321 -32.36 -16.97 -5.64
N LYS A 322 -33.09 -16.23 -6.48
CA LYS A 322 -34.43 -16.58 -6.98
C LYS A 322 -34.40 -16.71 -8.50
N ASP A 323 -35.27 -17.55 -9.05
CA ASP A 323 -35.46 -17.62 -10.49
C ASP A 323 -36.10 -16.31 -11.00
N LEU A 324 -35.49 -15.71 -12.02
CA LEU A 324 -35.89 -14.41 -12.57
C LEU A 324 -37.31 -14.43 -13.18
N PHE A 325 -37.73 -15.57 -13.71
CA PHE A 325 -39.00 -15.74 -14.42
C PHE A 325 -40.14 -16.21 -13.52
N GLU A 326 -39.82 -16.71 -12.31
CA GLU A 326 -40.82 -17.21 -11.36
C GLU A 326 -41.10 -16.25 -10.19
N PHE A 327 -40.15 -15.36 -9.86
CA PHE A 327 -40.23 -14.54 -8.66
C PHE A 327 -39.96 -13.05 -8.93
N LYS A 328 -40.86 -12.19 -8.42
CA LYS A 328 -40.70 -10.74 -8.43
C LYS A 328 -40.36 -10.21 -7.04
N ILE A 329 -39.35 -9.36 -6.97
CA ILE A 329 -38.98 -8.59 -5.77
C ILE A 329 -39.54 -7.17 -5.93
N ASP A 330 -40.44 -6.79 -5.04
CA ASP A 330 -40.99 -5.43 -4.94
C ASP A 330 -40.26 -4.64 -3.84
N LEU A 331 -39.63 -3.54 -4.22
CA LEU A 331 -38.90 -2.61 -3.35
C LEU A 331 -39.59 -1.25 -3.24
N SER A 332 -40.84 -1.10 -3.67
CA SER A 332 -41.56 0.18 -3.64
C SER A 332 -41.69 0.72 -2.21
N GLY A 333 -41.90 -0.18 -1.23
CA GLY A 333 -41.86 0.17 0.19
C GLY A 333 -40.50 0.70 0.66
N TRP A 334 -39.40 0.06 0.22
CA TRP A 334 -38.04 0.53 0.48
C TRP A 334 -37.79 1.90 -0.17
N LEU A 335 -38.17 2.08 -1.44
CA LEU A 335 -38.03 3.35 -2.16
C LEU A 335 -38.75 4.49 -1.43
N SER A 336 -39.99 4.27 -0.99
CA SER A 336 -40.79 5.27 -0.27
C SER A 336 -40.14 5.71 1.05
N SER A 337 -39.40 4.81 1.70
CA SER A 337 -38.73 5.09 2.97
C SER A 337 -37.54 6.06 2.84
N LEU A 338 -37.01 6.26 1.62
CA LEU A 338 -35.95 7.22 1.33
C LEU A 338 -36.42 8.67 1.37
N SER A 339 -37.72 8.91 1.52
CA SER A 339 -38.27 10.24 1.80
C SER A 339 -37.79 10.82 3.13
N ASP A 340 -37.37 9.96 4.07
CA ASP A 340 -36.73 10.36 5.31
C ASP A 340 -35.19 10.37 5.17
N PRO A 341 -34.53 11.54 5.25
CA PRO A 341 -33.07 11.64 5.18
C PRO A 341 -32.32 10.87 6.27
N SER A 342 -32.94 10.52 7.39
CA SER A 342 -32.27 9.68 8.40
C SER A 342 -32.07 8.24 7.94
N ASN A 343 -32.75 7.82 6.86
CA ASN A 343 -32.59 6.51 6.26
C ASN A 343 -31.55 6.53 5.12
N HIS A 344 -30.90 7.65 4.82
CA HIS A 344 -29.88 7.68 3.77
C HIS A 344 -28.59 7.04 4.27
N ALA A 345 -27.84 6.44 3.36
CA ALA A 345 -26.53 5.83 3.61
C ALA A 345 -25.53 6.24 2.52
N LEU A 346 -24.24 5.96 2.69
CA LEU A 346 -23.27 5.97 1.58
C LEU A 346 -23.71 4.94 0.54
N ILE A 347 -23.96 5.39 -0.69
CA ILE A 347 -24.46 4.52 -1.76
C ILE A 347 -23.55 4.44 -2.97
N ARG A 348 -22.67 5.43 -3.15
CA ARG A 348 -21.80 5.50 -4.32
C ARG A 348 -20.56 6.32 -4.04
N ILE A 349 -19.41 5.82 -4.42
CA ILE A 349 -18.16 6.58 -4.50
C ILE A 349 -18.11 7.23 -5.89
N TYR A 350 -17.83 8.53 -5.93
CA TYR A 350 -17.77 9.24 -7.20
C TYR A 350 -16.44 8.95 -7.91
N ASP A 351 -16.36 9.26 -9.20
CA ASP A 351 -15.07 9.20 -9.92
C ASP A 351 -14.02 10.03 -9.18
N GLU A 352 -12.82 9.46 -9.08
CA GLU A 352 -11.71 9.93 -8.26
C GLU A 352 -12.07 10.16 -6.78
N GLY A 353 -13.13 9.58 -6.25
CA GLY A 353 -13.57 9.77 -4.86
C GLY A 353 -12.70 9.11 -3.80
N LEU A 354 -11.72 8.30 -4.22
CA LEU A 354 -10.71 7.66 -3.38
C LEU A 354 -9.32 8.20 -3.72
N VAL A 355 -8.54 8.42 -2.68
CA VAL A 355 -7.12 8.78 -2.77
C VAL A 355 -6.30 7.67 -2.10
N PRO A 356 -5.21 7.18 -2.70
CA PRO A 356 -4.30 6.26 -2.02
C PRO A 356 -3.77 6.87 -0.72
N ILE A 357 -3.75 6.12 0.39
CA ILE A 357 -3.22 6.62 1.67
C ILE A 357 -1.76 7.09 1.53
N SER A 358 -0.97 6.42 0.69
CA SER A 358 0.41 6.78 0.38
C SER A 358 0.56 8.20 -0.19
N ASP A 359 -0.48 8.76 -0.80
CA ASP A 359 -0.48 10.15 -1.29
C ASP A 359 -0.59 11.18 -0.16
N LEU A 360 -0.92 10.76 1.06
CA LEU A 360 -0.99 11.59 2.26
C LEU A 360 0.23 11.41 3.17
N VAL A 361 1.29 10.80 2.65
CA VAL A 361 2.54 10.57 3.39
C VAL A 361 3.66 11.38 2.74
N LEU A 362 4.48 12.03 3.57
CA LEU A 362 5.60 12.86 3.11
C LEU A 362 6.81 12.01 2.71
N GLU A 363 7.04 10.92 3.44
CA GLU A 363 8.21 10.06 3.27
C GLU A 363 8.01 8.99 2.20
N GLU A 364 8.95 8.95 1.26
CA GLU A 364 8.89 8.06 0.09
C GLU A 364 8.85 6.59 0.50
N ASN A 365 9.71 6.18 1.42
CA ASN A 365 9.80 4.78 1.84
C ASN A 365 8.56 4.30 2.60
N VAL A 366 7.88 5.19 3.33
CA VAL A 366 6.61 4.86 3.99
C VAL A 366 5.50 4.70 2.96
N ALA A 367 5.41 5.64 2.01
CA ALA A 367 4.46 5.56 0.90
C ALA A 367 4.63 4.26 0.09
N ASP A 368 5.87 3.89 -0.20
CA ASP A 368 6.21 2.67 -0.93
C ASP A 368 5.80 1.41 -0.16
N ARG A 369 6.05 1.32 1.15
CA ARG A 369 5.60 0.16 1.97
C ARG A 369 4.09 0.00 1.95
N ILE A 370 3.35 1.12 2.01
CA ILE A 370 1.88 1.10 1.94
C ILE A 370 1.43 0.61 0.56
N ASN A 371 2.03 1.12 -0.52
CA ASN A 371 1.73 0.68 -1.89
C ASN A 371 2.02 -0.82 -2.08
N PHE A 372 3.11 -1.31 -1.49
CA PHE A 372 3.47 -2.74 -1.53
C PHE A 372 2.39 -3.61 -0.88
N CYS A 373 1.79 -3.17 0.24
CA CYS A 373 0.66 -3.86 0.85
C CYS A 373 -0.63 -3.75 0.02
N ILE A 374 -0.89 -2.61 -0.64
CA ILE A 374 -2.03 -2.45 -1.57
C ILE A 374 -1.94 -3.45 -2.73
N GLU A 375 -0.73 -3.75 -3.20
CA GLU A 375 -0.45 -4.81 -4.20
C GLU A 375 -0.59 -6.24 -3.64
N GLY A 376 -1.06 -6.41 -2.40
CA GLY A 376 -1.29 -7.71 -1.77
C GLY A 376 -0.02 -8.43 -1.31
N LYS A 377 1.10 -7.70 -1.15
CA LYS A 377 2.39 -8.28 -0.75
C LYS A 377 2.64 -8.12 0.74
N GLU A 378 3.33 -9.12 1.30
CA GLU A 378 3.68 -9.17 2.73
C GLU A 378 5.08 -8.60 2.99
N LEU A 379 5.21 -7.81 4.06
CA LEU A 379 6.47 -7.23 4.51
C LEU A 379 7.07 -8.06 5.65
N ARG A 380 8.41 -8.08 5.78
CA ARG A 380 9.08 -8.76 6.90
C ARG A 380 8.87 -8.00 8.21
N GLU A 381 8.96 -8.74 9.31
CA GLU A 381 8.89 -8.20 10.67
C GLU A 381 9.97 -7.14 10.96
N LEU A 382 9.69 -6.21 11.86
CA LEU A 382 10.65 -5.17 12.25
C LEU A 382 11.97 -5.79 12.75
N CYS A 383 13.09 -5.18 12.40
CA CYS A 383 14.43 -5.65 12.77
C CYS A 383 15.27 -4.58 13.47
N GLU A 384 16.37 -4.99 14.11
CA GLU A 384 17.38 -4.05 14.61
C GLU A 384 18.01 -3.30 13.43
N PRO A 385 18.07 -1.96 13.45
CA PRO A 385 18.76 -1.21 12.42
C PRO A 385 20.27 -1.30 12.60
N GLU A 386 20.99 -1.42 11.49
CA GLU A 386 22.45 -1.58 11.47
C GLU A 386 23.09 -0.92 10.25
N ILE A 387 24.40 -0.68 10.34
CA ILE A 387 25.21 -0.28 9.20
C ILE A 387 25.79 -1.51 8.53
N CYS A 388 25.42 -1.75 7.27
CA CYS A 388 25.96 -2.84 6.47
C CYS A 388 27.01 -2.31 5.48
N ILE A 389 28.26 -2.72 5.67
CA ILE A 389 29.33 -2.54 4.70
C ILE A 389 29.31 -3.75 3.76
N TYR A 390 28.74 -3.55 2.57
CA TYR A 390 28.69 -4.60 1.56
C TYR A 390 29.95 -4.59 0.71
N ASP A 391 30.64 -5.73 0.75
CA ASP A 391 31.80 -6.02 -0.06
C ASP A 391 31.42 -7.05 -1.12
N PRO A 392 31.07 -6.65 -2.36
CA PRO A 392 30.82 -7.61 -3.43
C PRO A 392 32.12 -8.37 -3.65
N GLU A 393 32.14 -9.63 -3.18
CA GLU A 393 33.26 -10.56 -3.21
C GLU A 393 34.20 -10.35 -4.40
N LYS A 394 35.52 -10.35 -4.14
CA LYS A 394 36.62 -10.17 -5.10
C LYS A 394 36.34 -10.83 -6.45
N MET A 395 35.67 -10.13 -7.36
CA MET A 395 35.86 -10.40 -8.77
C MET A 395 37.24 -9.83 -9.09
N LEU A 396 38.25 -10.70 -9.08
CA LEU A 396 39.55 -10.40 -9.70
C LEU A 396 39.24 -10.07 -11.16
N ARG A 397 39.27 -8.79 -11.52
CA ARG A 397 38.88 -8.32 -12.85
C ARG A 397 40.11 -8.19 -13.75
N ALA A 398 39.88 -8.30 -15.06
CA ALA A 398 40.91 -8.10 -16.07
C ALA A 398 41.36 -6.62 -16.12
N GLU A 399 42.57 -6.37 -16.64
CA GLU A 399 43.07 -5.02 -16.86
C GLU A 399 42.11 -4.21 -17.74
N GLY A 400 41.73 -3.01 -17.28
CA GLY A 400 40.87 -2.06 -18.01
C GLY A 400 39.44 -1.90 -17.48
N GLU A 401 39.03 -2.68 -16.47
CA GLU A 401 37.71 -2.54 -15.83
C GLU A 401 37.68 -1.48 -14.71
N PRO A 402 36.53 -0.80 -14.48
CA PRO A 402 36.39 0.20 -13.42
C PRO A 402 36.61 -0.41 -12.02
N PRO A 403 37.09 0.38 -11.04
CA PRO A 403 37.42 -0.12 -9.70
C PRO A 403 36.21 -0.75 -9.02
N THR A 404 36.45 -1.84 -8.29
CA THR A 404 35.41 -2.45 -7.45
C THR A 404 35.03 -1.47 -6.34
N ARG A 405 33.77 -1.50 -5.91
CA ARG A 405 33.23 -0.54 -4.94
C ARG A 405 32.73 -1.26 -3.71
N ILE A 406 33.07 -0.74 -2.55
CA ILE A 406 32.41 -1.05 -1.28
C ILE A 406 31.19 -0.14 -1.18
N PHE A 407 30.06 -0.70 -0.73
CA PHE A 407 28.83 0.06 -0.52
C PHE A 407 28.51 0.08 0.97
N VAL A 408 28.02 1.21 1.46
CA VAL A 408 27.52 1.32 2.83
C VAL A 408 26.04 1.58 2.82
N TYR A 409 25.30 0.72 3.51
CA TYR A 409 23.87 0.83 3.68
C TYR A 409 23.52 1.06 5.14
N LEU A 410 22.49 1.88 5.37
CA LEU A 410 21.68 1.78 6.57
C LEU A 410 20.59 0.75 6.32
N HIS A 411 20.63 -0.36 7.06
CA HIS A 411 19.53 -1.30 7.15
C HIS A 411 18.55 -0.75 8.19
N THR A 412 17.35 -0.37 7.76
CA THR A 412 16.35 0.27 8.62
C THR A 412 15.61 -0.77 9.46
N ARG A 413 14.90 -0.32 10.49
CA ARG A 413 14.03 -1.18 11.28
C ARG A 413 12.91 -1.84 10.46
N ASN A 414 12.62 -1.33 9.26
CA ASN A 414 11.58 -1.82 8.36
C ASN A 414 12.12 -2.76 7.26
N ASN A 415 13.32 -3.31 7.42
CA ASN A 415 14.01 -4.16 6.41
C ASN A 415 14.35 -3.47 5.08
N GLU A 416 14.56 -2.15 5.11
CA GLU A 416 14.94 -1.39 3.93
C GLU A 416 16.44 -1.14 3.92
N TYR A 417 17.03 -1.07 2.72
CA TYR A 417 18.44 -0.71 2.57
C TYR A 417 18.55 0.69 1.94
N ILE A 418 19.03 1.64 2.73
CA ILE A 418 19.31 3.01 2.29
C ILE A 418 20.80 3.13 1.98
N LEU A 419 21.17 3.38 0.73
CA LEU A 419 22.55 3.63 0.33
C LEU A 419 23.03 4.98 0.89
N LEU A 420 24.05 4.95 1.74
CA LEU A 420 24.67 6.12 2.33
C LEU A 420 25.87 6.60 1.50
N GLU A 421 26.75 5.68 1.12
CA GLU A 421 27.89 5.98 0.25
C GLU A 421 28.45 4.75 -0.46
N SER A 422 29.33 5.00 -1.45
CA SER A 422 30.15 3.95 -2.04
C SER A 422 31.57 4.44 -2.30
N MET A 423 32.55 3.58 -2.02
CA MET A 423 33.98 3.89 -2.11
C MET A 423 34.66 2.93 -3.10
N PRO A 424 35.36 3.44 -4.13
CA PRO A 424 36.16 2.59 -5.02
C PRO A 424 37.44 2.10 -4.33
N TYR A 425 37.94 0.94 -4.74
CA TYR A 425 39.25 0.41 -4.35
C TYR A 425 39.91 -0.34 -5.51
N GLU A 426 41.25 -0.33 -5.57
CA GLU A 426 42.02 -0.92 -6.69
C GLU A 426 42.82 -2.17 -6.27
N ASN A 427 43.12 -2.33 -4.97
CA ASN A 427 43.90 -3.45 -4.46
C ASN A 427 43.46 -3.86 -3.05
N SER A 428 43.97 -5.01 -2.58
CA SER A 428 43.61 -5.60 -1.27
C SER A 428 43.97 -4.73 -0.06
N LEU A 429 45.05 -3.95 -0.16
CA LEU A 429 45.47 -3.06 0.93
C LEU A 429 44.54 -1.85 1.03
N GLN A 430 44.22 -1.23 -0.10
CA GLN A 430 43.22 -0.16 -0.17
C GLN A 430 41.84 -0.65 0.27
N HIS A 431 41.47 -1.88 -0.11
CA HIS A 431 40.22 -2.52 0.29
C HIS A 431 40.10 -2.67 1.81
N THR A 432 41.07 -3.29 2.46
CA THR A 432 41.07 -3.47 3.92
C THR A 432 41.07 -2.12 4.64
N SER A 433 41.85 -1.16 4.14
CA SER A 433 41.90 0.20 4.68
C SER A 433 40.56 0.93 4.50
N ALA A 434 39.87 0.72 3.38
CA ALA A 434 38.56 1.32 3.11
C ALA A 434 37.50 0.80 4.08
N ILE A 435 37.42 -0.52 4.31
CA ILE A 435 36.48 -1.10 5.28
C ILE A 435 36.73 -0.52 6.67
N TYR A 436 38.00 -0.48 7.12
CA TYR A 436 38.35 0.08 8.43
C TYR A 436 38.01 1.57 8.55
N CYS A 437 38.30 2.36 7.51
CA CYS A 437 37.95 3.78 7.48
C CYS A 437 36.43 4.01 7.53
N LEU A 438 35.65 3.23 6.79
CA LEU A 438 34.18 3.29 6.80
C LEU A 438 33.63 2.88 8.16
N GLN A 439 34.11 1.79 8.75
CA GLN A 439 33.75 1.39 10.12
C GLN A 439 34.03 2.54 11.10
N MET A 440 35.25 3.09 11.12
CA MET A 440 35.63 4.17 12.02
C MET A 440 34.83 5.45 11.81
N LYS A 441 34.41 5.72 10.56
CA LYS A 441 33.54 6.85 10.22
C LYS A 441 32.14 6.63 10.81
N TYR A 442 31.50 5.51 10.51
CA TYR A 442 30.13 5.25 10.93
C TYR A 442 30.02 4.95 12.43
N ALA A 443 31.04 4.42 13.07
CA ALA A 443 31.14 4.26 14.53
C ALA A 443 31.03 5.60 15.30
N LYS A 444 31.37 6.73 14.66
CA LYS A 444 31.20 8.07 15.25
C LYS A 444 29.77 8.57 15.21
N ILE A 445 28.98 8.09 14.24
CA ILE A 445 27.61 8.53 13.98
C ILE A 445 26.62 7.58 14.65
N PHE A 446 26.79 6.28 14.39
CA PHE A 446 25.93 5.19 14.83
C PHE A 446 26.61 4.38 15.92
N LYS A 447 25.93 4.25 17.05
CA LYS A 447 26.29 3.32 18.13
C LYS A 447 25.53 1.99 18.02
N SER A 448 24.89 1.74 16.89
CA SER A 448 24.28 0.45 16.54
C SER A 448 25.32 -0.55 16.04
N ARG A 449 24.87 -1.75 15.68
CA ARG A 449 25.73 -2.76 15.08
C ARG A 449 26.28 -2.28 13.74
N ILE A 450 27.56 -2.55 13.48
CA ILE A 450 28.18 -2.38 12.16
C ILE A 450 28.66 -3.75 11.71
N VAL A 451 28.24 -4.15 10.52
CA VAL A 451 28.59 -5.44 9.94
C VAL A 451 29.25 -5.26 8.58
N THR A 452 30.10 -6.21 8.20
CA THR A 452 30.53 -6.38 6.81
C THR A 452 29.99 -7.69 6.28
N THR A 453 29.59 -7.72 5.02
CA THR A 453 29.00 -8.90 4.39
C THR A 453 29.37 -8.99 2.92
N THR A 454 29.60 -10.23 2.47
CA THR A 454 29.75 -10.55 1.04
C THR A 454 28.45 -10.97 0.40
N LYS A 455 27.41 -11.22 1.21
CA LYS A 455 26.06 -11.50 0.70
C LYS A 455 25.41 -10.19 0.30
N LYS A 456 24.90 -10.16 -0.94
CA LYS A 456 24.11 -9.04 -1.43
C LYS A 456 22.94 -8.74 -0.46
N PRO A 457 22.80 -7.50 0.03
CA PRO A 457 21.62 -7.08 0.78
C PRO A 457 20.36 -7.26 -0.08
N VAL A 458 19.29 -7.81 0.52
CA VAL A 458 18.01 -8.05 -0.18
C VAL A 458 16.87 -7.47 0.65
N SER A 459 16.25 -6.42 0.12
CA SER A 459 15.08 -5.77 0.69
C SER A 459 13.78 -6.51 0.38
N ASP A 460 12.69 -6.04 0.99
CA ASP A 460 11.33 -6.50 0.66
C ASP A 460 10.84 -5.97 -0.68
N PHE A 461 11.38 -4.84 -1.14
CA PHE A 461 11.03 -4.21 -2.42
C PHE A 461 11.76 -4.78 -3.63
N TYR A 462 12.42 -5.93 -3.46
CA TYR A 462 13.20 -6.54 -4.52
C TYR A 462 12.31 -7.00 -5.67
N TYR A 463 12.27 -6.23 -6.76
CA TYR A 463 11.82 -6.72 -8.05
C TYR A 463 12.93 -7.57 -8.65
N GLU A 464 12.65 -8.85 -8.93
CA GLU A 464 13.49 -9.62 -9.85
C GLU A 464 13.52 -8.88 -11.19
N SER A 465 14.63 -8.20 -11.49
CA SER A 465 14.85 -7.70 -12.84
C SER A 465 14.89 -8.91 -13.78
N PRO A 466 14.12 -8.91 -14.87
CA PRO A 466 14.26 -9.94 -15.90
C PRO A 466 15.72 -10.00 -16.34
N SER A 467 16.34 -11.17 -16.20
CA SER A 467 17.65 -11.45 -16.75
C SER A 467 17.61 -11.27 -18.28
N TRP A 468 18.39 -10.32 -18.79
CA TRP A 468 18.84 -10.08 -20.17
C TRP A 468 18.04 -10.62 -21.37
N GLY A 469 17.73 -9.71 -22.29
CA GLY A 469 17.70 -9.95 -23.74
C GLY A 469 18.83 -9.17 -24.44
N LEU A 470 19.36 -9.70 -25.54
CA LEU A 470 20.42 -9.09 -26.36
C LEU A 470 20.00 -7.69 -26.86
N ALA A 471 20.84 -6.67 -26.64
CA ALA A 471 20.77 -5.47 -27.45
C ALA A 471 21.11 -5.82 -28.91
N LYS A 472 20.43 -5.15 -29.86
CA LYS A 472 20.70 -5.30 -31.30
C LYS A 472 22.18 -5.13 -31.61
N GLU A 473 22.62 -5.84 -32.65
CA GLU A 473 23.97 -5.94 -33.21
C GLU A 473 24.95 -4.80 -32.83
N GLY A 474 26.01 -5.17 -32.10
CA GLY A 474 27.31 -4.48 -32.20
C GLY A 474 27.76 -3.65 -31.00
N GLU A 475 26.90 -3.31 -30.05
CA GLU A 475 27.30 -2.58 -28.84
C GLU A 475 27.25 -3.47 -27.58
N MET A 476 28.41 -3.71 -26.97
CA MET A 476 28.51 -4.25 -25.62
C MET A 476 28.09 -3.14 -24.63
N VAL A 477 26.84 -3.12 -24.22
CA VAL A 477 26.42 -2.36 -23.04
C VAL A 477 26.73 -3.21 -21.80
N PHE A 478 27.77 -2.85 -21.06
CA PHE A 478 28.03 -3.42 -19.74
C PHE A 478 27.05 -2.85 -18.73
N THR A 479 25.91 -3.50 -18.50
CA THR A 479 25.11 -3.28 -17.29
C THR A 479 25.54 -4.29 -16.23
N PHE A 480 26.17 -3.79 -15.16
CA PHE A 480 26.54 -4.61 -14.01
C PHE A 480 25.29 -5.28 -13.41
N PRO A 481 25.34 -6.54 -12.97
CA PRO A 481 24.23 -7.19 -12.28
C PRO A 481 23.86 -6.40 -11.01
N TYR A 482 22.77 -5.65 -11.16
CA TYR A 482 22.09 -4.68 -10.30
C TYR A 482 22.38 -4.75 -8.80
N ILE A 483 22.96 -3.67 -8.27
CA ILE A 483 22.97 -3.34 -6.83
C ILE A 483 21.56 -2.86 -6.47
N VAL A 484 20.85 -3.53 -5.56
CA VAL A 484 19.49 -3.14 -5.15
C VAL A 484 19.54 -2.59 -3.75
N TYR A 485 19.78 -1.28 -3.64
CA TYR A 485 19.30 -0.51 -2.51
C TYR A 485 17.91 0.02 -2.87
N ASP A 486 17.05 0.16 -1.87
CA ASP A 486 15.71 0.70 -2.10
C ASP A 486 15.80 2.21 -2.32
N TYR A 487 16.66 2.88 -1.54
CA TYR A 487 16.74 4.33 -1.50
C TYR A 487 18.19 4.83 -1.52
N ARG A 488 18.38 6.04 -2.06
CA ARG A 488 19.60 6.83 -1.85
C ARG A 488 19.37 7.84 -0.75
N GLY A 489 20.10 7.69 0.34
CA GLY A 489 20.01 8.55 1.51
C GLY A 489 20.91 9.77 1.45
N ALA A 490 20.63 10.74 2.32
CA ALA A 490 21.55 11.82 2.62
C ALA A 490 22.73 11.29 3.47
N LYS A 491 23.90 11.91 3.33
CA LYS A 491 24.97 11.69 4.31
C LYS A 491 24.59 12.42 5.60
N ILE A 492 24.50 11.70 6.71
CA ILE A 492 24.01 12.29 7.98
C ILE A 492 24.96 13.40 8.45
N GLU A 493 26.25 13.28 8.19
CA GLU A 493 27.24 14.32 8.49
C GLU A 493 27.04 15.64 7.72
N ASP A 494 26.38 15.59 6.56
CA ASP A 494 26.05 16.77 5.73
C ASP A 494 24.70 17.40 6.15
N CYS A 495 23.96 16.77 7.07
CA CYS A 495 22.61 17.17 7.44
C CYS A 495 22.58 18.25 8.53
N LYS A 496 21.51 19.04 8.51
CA LYS A 496 21.12 19.97 9.59
C LYS A 496 19.81 19.52 10.22
N VAL A 497 19.61 19.86 11.48
CA VAL A 497 18.41 19.49 12.25
C VAL A 497 17.33 20.56 12.09
N TYR A 498 16.16 20.17 11.61
CA TYR A 498 14.93 20.94 11.70
C TYR A 498 13.95 20.20 12.60
N LYS A 499 13.30 20.89 13.55
CA LYS A 499 12.31 20.29 14.44
C LYS A 499 10.94 20.90 14.16
N ALA A 500 10.01 20.08 13.70
CA ALA A 500 8.65 20.49 13.43
C ALA A 500 7.86 20.73 14.72
N VAL A 501 6.74 21.45 14.59
CA VAL A 501 5.86 21.82 15.70
C VAL A 501 5.29 20.59 16.41
N ASP A 502 5.03 19.51 15.68
CA ASP A 502 4.50 18.26 16.24
C ASP A 502 5.57 17.39 16.92
N GLY A 503 6.82 17.85 16.95
CA GLY A 503 7.94 17.17 17.58
C GLY A 503 8.77 16.28 16.65
N THR A 504 8.32 16.07 15.40
CA THR A 504 9.09 15.33 14.40
C THR A 504 10.42 16.02 14.12
N ILE A 505 11.50 15.23 14.09
CA ILE A 505 12.84 15.71 13.78
C ILE A 505 13.15 15.37 12.32
N TYR A 506 13.63 16.36 11.57
CA TYR A 506 14.11 16.18 10.21
C TYR A 506 15.62 16.43 10.14
N LEU A 507 16.35 15.50 9.55
CA LEU A 507 17.77 15.64 9.21
C LEU A 507 17.88 15.98 7.73
N LEU A 508 18.27 17.21 7.40
CA LEU A 508 18.16 17.74 6.05
C LEU A 508 19.52 18.13 5.47
N ASP A 509 19.91 17.53 4.35
CA ASP A 509 20.97 18.05 3.47
C ASP A 509 20.37 19.19 2.65
N THR A 510 20.67 20.42 3.06
CA THR A 510 20.10 21.63 2.44
C THR A 510 20.58 21.87 1.01
N GLU A 511 21.70 21.25 0.61
CA GLU A 511 22.29 21.40 -0.72
C GLU A 511 21.72 20.38 -1.70
N LYS A 512 21.70 19.10 -1.31
CA LYS A 512 21.22 18.00 -2.17
C LYS A 512 19.71 17.80 -2.11
N LYS A 513 19.01 18.48 -1.19
CA LYS A 513 17.56 18.40 -1.00
C LYS A 513 17.08 16.96 -0.75
N ASN A 514 17.79 16.26 0.12
CA ASN A 514 17.37 14.97 0.65
C ASN A 514 17.56 14.94 2.17
N GLY A 515 16.92 13.98 2.83
CA GLY A 515 16.97 13.91 4.28
C GLY A 515 16.20 12.75 4.88
N TYR A 516 16.12 12.78 6.20
CA TYR A 516 15.45 11.78 7.02
C TYR A 516 14.40 12.41 7.91
N SER A 517 13.31 11.70 8.18
CA SER A 517 12.39 12.05 9.26
C SER A 517 12.48 11.06 10.40
N ILE A 518 12.30 11.56 11.63
CA ILE A 518 12.35 10.83 12.88
C ILE A 518 11.13 11.27 13.68
N TYR A 519 10.03 10.53 13.52
CA TYR A 519 8.71 10.90 14.06
C TYR A 519 8.66 10.95 15.59
N SER A 520 9.41 10.09 16.28
CA SER A 520 9.37 9.97 17.73
C SER A 520 10.76 9.86 18.33
N ASP A 521 10.94 10.49 19.50
CA ASP A 521 12.24 10.63 20.17
C ASP A 521 12.96 9.28 20.43
N TYR A 522 12.23 8.21 20.75
CA TYR A 522 12.82 6.89 20.99
C TYR A 522 13.56 6.33 19.76
N LEU A 523 13.21 6.76 18.56
CA LEU A 523 13.86 6.32 17.33
C LEU A 523 15.31 6.78 17.24
N LEU A 524 15.66 7.91 17.89
CA LEU A 524 17.05 8.32 18.04
C LEU A 524 17.89 7.26 18.76
N ASP A 525 17.28 6.54 19.71
CA ASP A 525 17.91 5.43 20.42
C ASP A 525 17.84 4.14 19.62
N THR A 526 16.73 3.84 18.95
CA THR A 526 16.60 2.66 18.08
C THR A 526 17.73 2.60 17.07
N TYR A 527 18.01 3.72 16.41
CA TYR A 527 19.13 3.88 15.47
C TYR A 527 20.47 4.21 16.16
N ALA A 528 20.46 4.45 17.47
CA ALA A 528 21.62 4.77 18.29
C ALA A 528 22.43 5.96 17.74
N ILE A 529 21.71 7.02 17.35
CA ILE A 529 22.23 8.26 16.76
C ILE A 529 21.94 9.51 17.61
N ARG A 530 21.29 9.36 18.77
CA ARG A 530 20.84 10.49 19.63
C ARG A 530 21.94 11.52 19.87
N ASP A 531 23.09 11.07 20.35
CA ASP A 531 24.20 11.97 20.69
C ASP A 531 24.72 12.73 19.46
N TYR A 532 24.78 12.04 18.32
CA TYR A 532 25.23 12.65 17.07
C TYR A 532 24.23 13.69 16.57
N VAL A 533 22.94 13.35 16.55
CA VAL A 533 21.87 14.26 16.13
C VAL A 533 21.81 15.50 17.02
N ASN A 534 21.96 15.34 18.34
CA ASN A 534 21.99 16.48 19.28
C ASN A 534 23.18 17.43 19.07
N ALA A 535 24.26 16.95 18.44
CA ALA A 535 25.45 17.74 18.15
C ALA A 535 25.41 18.40 16.76
N LEU A 536 24.46 18.02 15.88
CA LEU A 536 24.34 18.59 14.55
C LEU A 536 23.85 20.05 14.59
N PRO A 537 24.27 20.89 13.63
CA PRO A 537 23.76 22.25 13.51
C PRO A 537 22.27 22.26 13.17
N THR A 538 21.54 23.22 13.72
CA THR A 538 20.12 23.42 13.43
C THR A 538 19.91 24.28 12.19
N VAL A 539 18.80 24.09 11.50
CA VAL A 539 18.32 24.95 10.42
C VAL A 539 16.86 25.33 10.67
N ASP A 540 16.51 26.56 10.34
CA ASP A 540 15.12 27.01 10.31
C ASP A 540 14.68 27.15 8.85
N ILE A 541 13.58 26.49 8.50
CA ILE A 541 13.00 26.50 7.15
C ILE A 541 11.48 26.66 7.25
N ASN A 542 10.86 27.15 6.18
CA ASN A 542 9.41 27.00 6.04
C ASN A 542 9.10 25.50 5.93
N VAL A 543 8.16 25.01 6.74
CA VAL A 543 7.72 23.62 6.73
C VAL A 543 7.20 23.17 5.36
N GLU A 544 6.62 24.08 4.57
CA GLU A 544 6.20 23.78 3.19
C GLU A 544 7.38 23.43 2.28
N SER A 545 8.59 23.91 2.58
CA SER A 545 9.80 23.57 1.83
C SER A 545 10.19 22.10 1.99
N LEU A 546 9.63 21.36 2.97
CA LEU A 546 9.86 19.91 3.09
C LEU A 546 9.42 19.14 1.84
N PHE A 547 8.42 19.64 1.09
CA PHE A 547 8.00 19.04 -0.18
C PHE A 547 9.02 19.17 -1.31
N ASP A 548 10.05 20.01 -1.14
CA ASP A 548 11.17 20.12 -2.08
C ASP A 548 12.28 19.12 -1.78
N TYR A 549 12.16 18.34 -0.68
CA TYR A 549 13.14 17.34 -0.27
C TYR A 549 12.64 15.92 -0.56
N LYS A 550 13.57 15.05 -0.93
CA LYS A 550 13.37 13.59 -0.84
C LYS A 550 13.60 13.16 0.61
N ILE A 551 12.52 12.78 1.32
CA ILE A 551 12.58 12.44 2.75
C ILE A 551 12.33 10.94 2.94
N LEU A 552 13.17 10.30 3.74
CA LEU A 552 13.05 8.89 4.14
C LEU A 552 12.79 8.80 5.64
N ALA A 553 11.76 8.08 6.07
CA ALA A 553 11.51 7.83 7.49
C ALA A 553 12.51 6.81 8.05
N LEU A 554 12.97 7.05 9.28
CA LEU A 554 13.71 6.09 10.09
C LEU A 554 12.75 5.31 11.03
#